data_AF-A0A2N1FAQ2-F1
#
_entry.id   AF-A0A2N1FAQ2-F1
#
_cell.length_a   1.000
_cell.length_b   1.000
_cell.length_c   1.000
_cell.angle_alpha   90.00
_cell.angle_beta   90.00
_cell.angle_gamma   90.00
#
_symmetry.space_group_name_H-M   'P 1'
#
loop_
_entity.id
_entity.type
_entity.pdbx_description
1 polymer ?
#
loop_
_entity_poly.entity_id
_entity_poly.type
_entity_poly.pdbx_seq_one_letter_code
_entity_poly.pdbx_strand_id
1 'polypeptide(L)'
;MVLILVSCKKETKKKIELVKSEFILKSDYCDFKHKMTEIDTLNIFIEHSVCTSSAQERIVVTKKNDSLTIKSEYYSATYQGIPNWELVYNKTISKNDTVWDFESFLVRNEKRMSSEKRKKGRIQIRYKKEIIHLFTEGVIDVFNFMDDYVKTANRICPDYLNRIYLTAEVDKIINENRIKETTLKME
;
A
#
# COMPACT_ATOMS: atom_id res chain seq x y z
N MET A 1 -9.33 49.08 -56.05
CA MET A 1 -10.10 47.88 -55.68
C MET A 1 -9.14 46.92 -54.99
N VAL A 2 -9.14 46.89 -53.66
CA VAL A 2 -8.19 46.10 -52.85
C VAL A 2 -8.87 44.77 -52.50
N LEU A 3 -8.38 43.67 -53.05
CA LEU A 3 -8.76 42.32 -52.62
C LEU A 3 -7.92 41.94 -51.40
N ILE A 4 -8.54 41.90 -50.22
CA ILE A 4 -7.95 41.29 -49.03
C ILE A 4 -8.40 39.83 -48.99
N LEU A 5 -7.50 38.91 -49.35
CA LEU A 5 -7.70 37.47 -49.15
C LEU A 5 -7.47 37.14 -47.68
N VAL A 6 -8.55 37.07 -46.91
CA VAL A 6 -8.51 36.55 -45.54
C VAL A 6 -8.46 35.02 -45.60
N SER A 7 -7.25 34.47 -45.51
CA SER A 7 -7.05 33.03 -45.33
C SER A 7 -7.24 32.68 -43.85
N CYS A 8 -8.47 32.33 -43.47
CA CYS A 8 -8.73 31.68 -42.19
C CYS A 8 -8.18 30.24 -42.23
N LYS A 9 -6.94 30.06 -41.77
CA LYS A 9 -6.47 28.73 -41.36
C LYS A 9 -7.32 28.27 -40.19
N LYS A 10 -8.29 27.39 -40.45
CA LYS A 10 -8.94 26.59 -39.40
C LYS A 10 -7.88 25.67 -38.81
N GLU A 11 -7.27 26.10 -37.71
CA GLU A 11 -6.56 25.19 -36.82
C GLU A 11 -7.56 24.12 -36.37
N THR A 12 -7.40 22.93 -36.94
CA THR A 12 -8.18 21.78 -36.52
C THR A 12 -7.60 21.39 -35.17
N LYS A 13 -8.22 21.87 -34.09
CA LYS A 13 -7.94 21.38 -32.73
C LYS A 13 -8.13 19.87 -32.75
N LYS A 14 -7.03 19.12 -32.86
CA LYS A 14 -7.02 17.69 -32.54
C LYS A 14 -7.59 17.59 -31.13
N LYS A 15 -8.81 17.09 -31.04
CA LYS A 15 -9.45 16.75 -29.77
C LYS A 15 -8.62 15.60 -29.22
N ILE A 16 -7.64 15.90 -28.37
CA ILE A 16 -6.90 14.88 -27.63
C ILE A 16 -7.95 14.20 -26.76
N GLU A 17 -8.35 13.01 -27.15
CA GLU A 17 -9.25 12.20 -26.36
C GLU A 17 -8.48 11.84 -25.09
N LEU A 18 -8.94 12.40 -23.96
CA LEU A 18 -8.36 12.11 -22.66
C LEU A 18 -8.55 10.62 -22.41
N VAL A 19 -7.44 9.88 -22.40
CA VAL A 19 -7.44 8.45 -22.06
C VAL A 19 -8.07 8.31 -20.67
N LYS A 20 -9.17 7.57 -20.61
CA LYS A 20 -9.86 7.25 -19.35
C LYS A 20 -9.37 5.90 -18.88
N SER A 21 -9.20 5.78 -17.57
CA SER A 21 -8.86 4.49 -16.98
C SER A 21 -10.10 3.59 -16.89
N GLU A 22 -9.89 2.32 -17.22
CA GLU A 22 -10.85 1.23 -17.07
C GLU A 22 -10.73 0.51 -15.71
N PHE A 23 -9.74 0.86 -14.88
CA PHE A 23 -9.55 0.25 -13.56
C PHE A 23 -10.71 0.62 -12.62
N ILE A 24 -11.36 -0.40 -12.06
CA ILE A 24 -12.48 -0.26 -11.12
C ILE A 24 -12.06 -0.86 -9.79
N LEU A 25 -11.93 0.00 -8.77
CA LEU A 25 -11.35 -0.40 -7.48
C LEU A 25 -12.05 -1.61 -6.88
N LYS A 26 -13.39 -1.62 -6.85
CA LYS A 26 -14.18 -2.67 -6.19
C LYS A 26 -13.97 -4.07 -6.80
N SER A 27 -13.70 -4.18 -8.10
CA SER A 27 -13.49 -5.47 -8.77
C SER A 27 -12.02 -5.81 -8.96
N ASP A 28 -11.15 -4.81 -9.05
CA ASP A 28 -9.80 -4.99 -9.58
C ASP A 28 -8.69 -4.86 -8.52
N TYR A 29 -9.03 -4.51 -7.27
CA TYR A 29 -8.03 -4.30 -6.21
C TYR A 29 -7.20 -5.54 -5.83
N CYS A 30 -7.61 -6.75 -6.23
CA CYS A 30 -6.84 -7.99 -6.07
C CYS A 30 -6.12 -8.43 -7.37
N ASP A 31 -6.21 -7.66 -8.46
CA ASP A 31 -5.53 -7.94 -9.75
C ASP A 31 -4.98 -6.63 -10.35
N PHE A 32 -4.58 -5.69 -9.50
CA PHE A 32 -4.12 -4.37 -9.91
C PHE A 32 -2.82 -4.41 -10.73
N LYS A 33 -1.97 -5.43 -10.57
CA LYS A 33 -0.76 -5.61 -11.39
C LYS A 33 -1.09 -5.70 -12.87
N HIS A 34 -2.18 -6.40 -13.22
CA HIS A 34 -2.61 -6.56 -14.60
C HIS A 34 -3.59 -5.46 -15.03
N LYS A 35 -4.53 -5.09 -14.15
CA LYS A 35 -5.66 -4.20 -14.48
C LYS A 35 -5.32 -2.72 -14.50
N MET A 36 -4.33 -2.27 -13.72
CA MET A 36 -3.89 -0.89 -13.79
C MET A 36 -3.22 -0.58 -15.14
N THR A 37 -3.29 0.68 -15.53
CA THR A 37 -2.60 1.30 -16.67
C THR A 37 -1.68 2.42 -16.18
N GLU A 38 -0.93 3.06 -17.07
CA GLU A 38 0.02 4.12 -16.69
C GLU A 38 -0.63 5.38 -16.10
N ILE A 39 -1.92 5.58 -16.35
CA ILE A 39 -2.69 6.70 -15.80
C ILE A 39 -3.28 6.40 -14.41
N ASP A 40 -3.09 5.17 -13.91
CA ASP A 40 -3.61 4.72 -12.63
C ASP A 40 -2.62 4.91 -11.50
N THR A 41 -3.14 5.27 -10.33
CA THR A 41 -2.37 5.33 -9.08
C THR A 41 -3.22 4.76 -7.96
N LEU A 42 -2.76 3.67 -7.36
CA LEU A 42 -3.40 3.03 -6.23
C LEU A 42 -2.66 3.45 -4.96
N ASN A 43 -3.41 3.93 -3.97
CA ASN A 43 -2.85 4.34 -2.67
C ASN A 43 -3.37 3.39 -1.60
N ILE A 44 -2.47 2.71 -0.91
CA ILE A 44 -2.80 1.74 0.13
C ILE A 44 -2.28 2.29 1.45
N PHE A 45 -3.14 2.36 2.46
CA PHE A 45 -2.79 2.80 3.81
C PHE A 45 -2.91 1.63 4.76
N ILE A 46 -1.89 1.39 5.55
CA ILE A 46 -1.86 0.37 6.60
C ILE A 46 -1.76 1.10 7.95
N GLU A 47 -2.73 0.84 8.82
CA GLU A 47 -2.76 1.37 10.17
C GLU A 47 -1.95 0.43 11.08
N HIS A 48 -0.77 0.85 11.52
CA HIS A 48 0.15 0.06 12.34
C HIS A 48 -0.06 0.27 13.84
N SER A 49 -0.88 1.26 14.24
CA SER A 49 -1.10 1.60 15.65
C SER A 49 -1.69 0.44 16.45
N VAL A 50 -1.04 0.14 17.58
CA VAL A 50 -1.48 -0.78 18.63
C VAL A 50 -1.28 -0.12 20.00
N CYS A 51 -2.26 -0.23 20.88
CA CYS A 51 -2.26 0.39 22.21
C CYS A 51 -2.01 1.91 22.13
N THR A 52 -0.92 2.40 22.73
CA THR A 52 -0.54 3.82 22.77
C THR A 52 0.37 4.25 21.62
N SER A 53 0.82 3.32 20.78
CA SER A 53 1.62 3.65 19.59
C SER A 53 0.74 4.26 18.50
N SER A 54 1.27 5.26 17.80
CA SER A 54 0.64 5.85 16.62
C SER A 54 1.59 5.67 15.43
N ALA A 55 1.20 4.81 14.50
CA ALA A 55 2.01 4.46 13.35
C ALA A 55 1.15 4.16 12.12
N GLN A 56 1.58 4.63 10.96
CA GLN A 56 0.90 4.46 9.69
C GLN A 56 1.89 4.24 8.56
N GLU A 57 1.52 3.41 7.59
CA GLU A 57 2.26 3.26 6.34
C GLU A 57 1.37 3.68 5.18
N ARG A 58 1.99 4.33 4.18
CA ARG A 58 1.39 4.60 2.88
C ARG A 58 2.21 3.91 1.80
N ILE A 59 1.54 3.13 0.98
CA ILE A 59 2.11 2.48 -0.20
C ILE A 59 1.44 3.11 -1.42
N VAL A 60 2.25 3.65 -2.32
CA VAL A 60 1.80 4.17 -3.61
C VAL A 60 2.26 3.20 -4.69
N VAL A 61 1.30 2.71 -5.47
CA VAL A 61 1.54 1.85 -6.62
C VAL A 61 1.20 2.61 -7.89
N THR A 62 2.15 2.65 -8.82
CA THR A 62 1.95 3.19 -10.18
C THR A 62 2.45 2.19 -11.20
N LYS A 63 1.97 2.32 -12.45
CA LYS A 63 2.39 1.44 -13.54
C LYS A 63 3.16 2.21 -14.61
N LYS A 64 4.14 1.55 -15.21
CA LYS A 64 4.85 1.99 -16.40
C LYS A 64 5.11 0.76 -17.27
N ASN A 65 4.50 0.70 -18.45
CA ASN A 65 4.50 -0.47 -19.33
C ASN A 65 4.13 -1.76 -18.55
N ASP A 66 4.98 -2.78 -18.65
CA ASP A 66 4.83 -4.08 -17.98
C ASP A 66 5.46 -4.14 -16.58
N SER A 67 5.64 -2.97 -15.95
CA SER A 67 6.26 -2.86 -14.63
C SER A 67 5.46 -1.96 -13.70
N LEU A 68 5.54 -2.24 -12.40
CA LEU A 68 4.94 -1.44 -11.34
C LEU A 68 6.04 -0.81 -10.49
N THR A 69 5.84 0.45 -10.11
CA THR A 69 6.64 1.11 -9.07
C THR A 69 5.85 1.10 -7.78
N ILE A 70 6.50 0.66 -6.70
CA ILE A 70 5.92 0.52 -5.37
C ILE A 70 6.78 1.36 -4.44
N LYS A 71 6.19 2.43 -3.92
CA LYS A 71 6.81 3.32 -2.95
C LYS A 71 6.11 3.16 -1.62
N SER A 72 6.82 2.68 -0.60
CA SER A 72 6.33 2.64 0.77
C SER A 72 6.99 3.73 1.61
N GLU A 73 6.18 4.47 2.35
CA GLU A 73 6.61 5.44 3.35
C GLU A 73 5.90 5.17 4.67
N TYR A 74 6.62 5.32 5.77
CA TYR A 74 6.15 5.03 7.11
C TYR A 74 6.20 6.28 7.97
N TYR A 75 5.20 6.44 8.82
CA TYR A 75 5.06 7.49 9.79
C TYR A 75 4.91 6.85 11.16
N SER A 76 5.71 7.29 12.12
CA SER A 76 5.55 6.94 13.52
C SER A 76 5.62 8.19 14.38
N ALA A 77 4.60 8.37 15.22
CA ALA A 77 4.66 9.30 16.33
C ALA A 77 5.09 8.52 17.57
N THR A 78 6.42 8.34 17.72
CA THR A 78 6.99 7.96 19.01
C THR A 78 7.01 9.16 19.94
N TYR A 79 6.99 8.91 21.25
CA TYR A 79 6.84 9.93 22.29
C TYR A 79 7.99 10.97 22.35
N GLN A 80 9.04 10.82 21.54
CA GLN A 80 10.31 11.57 21.65
C GLN A 80 10.78 12.26 20.35
N GLY A 81 10.01 12.20 19.25
CA GLY A 81 10.43 12.76 17.95
C GLY A 81 9.39 13.65 17.26
N ILE A 82 9.85 14.52 16.34
CA ILE A 82 8.96 15.21 15.40
C ILE A 82 8.53 14.17 14.36
N PRO A 83 7.24 13.83 14.29
CA PRO A 83 6.83 12.69 13.48
C PRO A 83 6.84 13.08 12.00
N ASN A 84 7.59 12.34 11.19
CA ASN A 84 7.74 12.58 9.76
C ASN A 84 7.49 11.29 8.96
N TRP A 85 7.17 11.45 7.67
CA TRP A 85 7.10 10.34 6.73
C TRP A 85 8.51 9.99 6.24
N GLU A 86 8.91 8.75 6.43
CA GLU A 86 10.21 8.22 6.02
C GLU A 86 10.05 7.17 4.92
N LEU A 87 10.93 7.17 3.93
CA LEU A 87 10.91 6.18 2.86
C LEU A 87 11.38 4.82 3.41
N VAL A 88 10.52 3.81 3.35
CA VAL A 88 10.86 2.43 3.71
C VAL A 88 11.56 1.75 2.52
N TYR A 89 10.89 1.77 1.36
CA TYR A 89 11.42 1.25 0.11
C TYR A 89 10.77 1.91 -1.11
N ASN A 90 11.51 1.94 -2.22
CA ASN A 90 11.02 2.28 -3.55
C ASN A 90 11.54 1.21 -4.52
N LYS A 91 10.64 0.37 -5.05
CA LYS A 91 10.98 -0.79 -5.86
C LYS A 91 10.21 -0.78 -7.16
N THR A 92 10.86 -1.22 -8.22
CA THR A 92 10.21 -1.53 -9.50
C THR A 92 10.15 -3.04 -9.65
N ILE A 93 8.98 -3.58 -9.95
CA ILE A 93 8.74 -5.00 -10.18
C ILE A 93 8.10 -5.23 -11.54
N SER A 94 8.21 -6.44 -12.08
CA SER A 94 7.41 -6.84 -13.24
C SER A 94 5.93 -6.97 -12.86
N LYS A 95 5.01 -6.78 -13.81
CA LYS A 95 3.60 -7.17 -13.63
C LYS A 95 3.42 -8.65 -13.31
N ASN A 96 4.36 -9.49 -13.74
CA ASN A 96 4.39 -10.94 -13.49
C ASN A 96 5.20 -11.30 -12.24
N ASP A 97 5.60 -10.32 -11.42
CA ASP A 97 6.38 -10.57 -10.21
C ASP A 97 5.57 -11.39 -9.19
N THR A 98 6.16 -12.50 -8.76
CA THR A 98 5.59 -13.45 -7.80
C THR A 98 6.15 -13.27 -6.39
N VAL A 99 7.16 -12.42 -6.20
CA VAL A 99 7.81 -12.18 -4.91
C VAL A 99 6.94 -11.28 -4.04
N TRP A 100 6.49 -10.15 -4.60
CA TRP A 100 5.58 -9.23 -3.93
C TRP A 100 4.14 -9.69 -4.09
N ASP A 101 3.79 -10.67 -3.27
CA ASP A 101 2.49 -11.36 -3.27
C ASP A 101 1.37 -10.58 -2.55
N PHE A 102 1.32 -9.27 -2.78
CA PHE A 102 0.41 -8.36 -2.10
C PHE A 102 -1.05 -8.57 -2.49
N GLU A 103 -1.31 -8.88 -3.75
CA GLU A 103 -2.66 -9.21 -4.24
C GLU A 103 -3.22 -10.44 -3.51
N SER A 104 -2.43 -11.51 -3.36
CA SER A 104 -2.86 -12.66 -2.56
C SER A 104 -3.05 -12.32 -1.09
N PHE A 105 -2.24 -11.40 -0.53
CA PHE A 105 -2.49 -10.88 0.82
C PHE A 105 -3.85 -10.18 0.91
N LEU A 106 -4.23 -9.38 -0.09
CA LEU A 106 -5.56 -8.76 -0.15
C LEU A 106 -6.67 -9.80 -0.24
N VAL A 107 -6.52 -10.83 -1.08
CA VAL A 107 -7.47 -11.96 -1.19
C VAL A 107 -7.64 -12.68 0.16
N ARG A 108 -6.55 -13.02 0.86
CA ARG A 108 -6.61 -13.66 2.19
C ARG A 108 -7.37 -12.83 3.22
N ASN A 109 -7.42 -11.52 3.01
CA ASN A 109 -8.03 -10.56 3.93
C ASN A 109 -9.42 -10.08 3.46
N GLU A 110 -9.98 -10.63 2.38
CA GLU A 110 -11.31 -10.24 1.84
C GLU A 110 -12.44 -10.31 2.86
N LYS A 111 -12.44 -11.34 3.71
CA LYS A 111 -13.43 -11.51 4.79
C LYS A 111 -13.50 -10.33 5.77
N ARG A 112 -12.46 -9.47 5.78
CA ARG A 112 -12.36 -8.27 6.62
C ARG A 112 -13.06 -7.06 6.02
N MET A 113 -13.59 -7.18 4.81
CA MET A 113 -14.48 -6.19 4.19
C MET A 113 -15.86 -6.29 4.83
N SER A 114 -15.97 -5.88 6.10
CA SER A 114 -17.28 -5.80 6.77
C SER A 114 -17.94 -4.45 6.46
N SER A 115 -19.27 -4.42 6.60
CA SER A 115 -20.11 -3.22 6.41
C SER A 115 -20.14 -2.30 7.64
N GLU A 116 -19.26 -2.49 8.64
CA GLU A 116 -19.41 -1.81 9.93
C GLU A 116 -18.79 -0.42 10.02
N LYS A 117 -19.68 0.55 10.32
CA LYS A 117 -19.66 1.76 11.18
C LYS A 117 -18.37 2.54 11.51
N ARG A 118 -17.15 2.01 11.38
CA ARG A 118 -15.90 2.72 11.70
C ARG A 118 -15.39 3.48 10.47
N LYS A 119 -15.04 4.76 10.66
CA LYS A 119 -14.54 5.63 9.59
C LYS A 119 -13.15 5.25 9.05
N LYS A 120 -12.40 4.39 9.75
CA LYS A 120 -11.02 4.03 9.40
C LYS A 120 -10.80 2.53 9.54
N GLY A 121 -10.61 1.85 8.42
CA GLY A 121 -10.16 0.45 8.36
C GLY A 121 -8.68 0.31 8.71
N ARG A 122 -8.27 -0.91 9.05
CA ARG A 122 -6.88 -1.32 9.26
C ARG A 122 -6.08 -1.24 7.94
N ILE A 123 -6.71 -1.62 6.83
CA ILE A 123 -6.26 -1.30 5.48
C ILE A 123 -7.26 -0.32 4.86
N GLN A 124 -6.74 0.66 4.13
CA GLN A 124 -7.54 1.47 3.21
C GLN A 124 -6.91 1.45 1.83
N ILE A 125 -7.63 0.94 0.85
CA ILE A 125 -7.20 0.95 -0.55
C ILE A 125 -7.98 2.06 -1.24
N ARG A 126 -7.28 3.03 -1.79
CA ARG A 126 -7.87 4.23 -2.39
C ARG A 126 -7.49 4.36 -3.85
N TYR A 127 -8.50 4.63 -4.66
CA TYR A 127 -8.34 4.92 -6.07
C TYR A 127 -9.38 5.97 -6.46
N LYS A 128 -8.92 7.11 -7.00
CA LYS A 128 -9.76 8.29 -7.25
C LYS A 128 -10.56 8.68 -5.98
N LYS A 129 -11.89 8.62 -6.03
CA LYS A 129 -12.80 8.94 -4.92
C LYS A 129 -13.30 7.70 -4.18
N GLU A 130 -12.93 6.51 -4.64
CA GLU A 130 -13.35 5.24 -4.07
C GLU A 130 -12.36 4.77 -3.01
N ILE A 131 -12.90 4.13 -1.96
CA ILE A 131 -12.12 3.59 -0.86
C ILE A 131 -12.69 2.23 -0.48
N ILE A 132 -11.82 1.23 -0.41
CA ILE A 132 -12.12 -0.06 0.23
C ILE A 132 -11.49 -0.04 1.63
N HIS A 133 -12.24 -0.50 2.62
CA HIS A 133 -11.77 -0.65 3.99
C HIS A 133 -11.75 -2.12 4.40
N LEU A 134 -10.65 -2.56 5.01
CA LEU A 134 -10.56 -3.88 5.65
C LEU A 134 -10.34 -3.65 7.14
N PHE A 135 -11.13 -4.34 7.97
CA PHE A 135 -11.16 -4.15 9.42
C PHE A 135 -10.53 -5.31 10.19
N THR A 136 -10.17 -5.03 11.44
CA THR A 136 -9.70 -6.02 12.41
C THR A 136 -10.54 -5.90 13.68
N GLU A 137 -10.84 -7.03 14.31
CA GLU A 137 -11.71 -7.11 15.49
C GLU A 137 -10.94 -7.60 16.72
N GLY A 138 -10.75 -6.71 17.69
CA GLY A 138 -10.01 -7.02 18.90
C GLY A 138 -8.49 -7.14 18.67
N VAL A 139 -7.76 -7.36 19.76
CA VAL A 139 -6.29 -7.27 19.79
C VAL A 139 -5.62 -8.47 19.11
N ILE A 140 -6.15 -9.68 19.34
CA ILE A 140 -5.59 -10.92 18.76
C ILE A 140 -5.65 -10.87 17.23
N ASP A 141 -6.76 -10.42 16.67
CA ASP A 141 -6.94 -10.31 15.22
C ASP A 141 -6.01 -9.26 14.61
N VAL A 142 -5.76 -8.15 15.32
CA VAL A 142 -4.74 -7.16 14.93
C VAL A 142 -3.36 -7.80 14.85
N PHE A 143 -2.94 -8.57 15.85
CA PHE A 143 -1.62 -9.21 15.82
C PHE A 143 -1.50 -10.24 14.68
N ASN A 144 -2.51 -11.07 14.47
CA ASN A 144 -2.54 -12.03 13.35
C ASN A 144 -2.46 -11.32 11.99
N PHE A 145 -3.18 -10.20 11.84
CA PHE A 145 -3.10 -9.36 10.65
C PHE A 145 -1.70 -8.79 10.45
N MET A 146 -1.09 -8.23 11.50
CA MET A 146 0.23 -7.63 11.44
C MET A 146 1.31 -8.64 11.09
N ASP A 147 1.24 -9.85 11.63
CA ASP A 147 2.19 -10.94 11.31
C ASP A 147 2.11 -11.36 9.83
N ASP A 148 0.92 -11.58 9.28
CA ASP A 148 0.74 -11.90 7.85
C ASP A 148 1.20 -10.74 6.94
N TYR A 149 0.90 -9.51 7.35
CA TYR A 149 1.32 -8.32 6.62
C TYR A 149 2.85 -8.17 6.58
N VAL A 150 3.52 -8.29 7.73
CA VAL A 150 4.98 -8.21 7.85
C VAL A 150 5.65 -9.30 7.02
N LYS A 151 5.12 -10.52 7.02
CA LYS A 151 5.61 -11.60 6.16
C LYS A 151 5.50 -11.25 4.67
N THR A 152 4.40 -10.63 4.27
CA THR A 152 4.18 -10.18 2.89
C THR A 152 5.15 -9.06 2.51
N ALA A 153 5.33 -8.05 3.36
CA ALA A 153 6.22 -6.93 3.10
C ALA A 153 7.72 -7.32 3.09
N ASN A 154 8.14 -8.23 3.98
CA ASN A 154 9.51 -8.74 4.03
C ASN A 154 9.94 -9.45 2.74
N ARG A 155 9.01 -9.99 1.94
CA ARG A 155 9.35 -10.66 0.67
C ARG A 155 9.96 -9.71 -0.36
N ILE A 156 9.47 -8.46 -0.46
CA ILE A 156 10.00 -7.46 -1.41
C ILE A 156 11.08 -6.57 -0.78
N CYS A 157 11.04 -6.40 0.54
CA CYS A 157 12.04 -5.65 1.29
C CYS A 157 12.54 -6.48 2.46
N PRO A 158 13.59 -7.30 2.26
CA PRO A 158 14.33 -7.89 3.37
C PRO A 158 14.76 -6.75 4.32
N ASP A 159 14.58 -6.94 5.62
CA ASP A 159 14.72 -5.92 6.67
C ASP A 159 13.59 -4.89 6.77
N TYR A 160 12.40 -5.18 6.22
CA TYR A 160 11.24 -4.29 6.34
C TYR A 160 10.97 -3.93 7.80
N LEU A 161 11.00 -4.90 8.73
CA LEU A 161 10.81 -4.64 10.16
C LEU A 161 11.83 -3.64 10.71
N ASN A 162 13.12 -3.79 10.38
CA ASN A 162 14.16 -2.88 10.85
C ASN A 162 13.99 -1.45 10.32
N ARG A 163 13.33 -1.31 9.17
CA ARG A 163 13.06 -0.03 8.50
C ARG A 163 11.83 0.68 9.05
N ILE A 164 10.83 -0.04 9.53
CA ILE A 164 9.61 0.55 10.12
C ILE A 164 9.62 0.57 11.66
N TYR A 165 10.43 -0.27 12.28
CA TYR A 165 10.71 -0.25 13.71
C TYR A 165 12.20 -0.03 13.87
N LEU A 166 12.63 1.24 13.97
CA LEU A 166 14.02 1.60 14.26
C LEU A 166 14.54 0.72 15.42
N THR A 167 15.40 -0.26 15.09
CA THR A 167 15.67 -1.41 15.94
C THR A 167 16.64 -1.09 17.07
N ALA A 168 16.07 -0.68 18.21
CA ALA A 168 16.64 -1.03 19.51
C ALA A 168 15.64 -1.85 20.35
N GLU A 169 14.33 -1.62 20.21
CA GLU A 169 13.31 -2.30 21.03
C GLU A 169 12.75 -3.58 20.39
N VAL A 170 12.62 -3.64 19.06
CA VAL A 170 12.05 -4.82 18.39
C VAL A 170 13.00 -6.01 18.38
N ASP A 171 14.32 -5.79 18.21
CA ASP A 171 15.31 -6.85 18.37
C ASP A 171 15.32 -7.43 19.78
N LYS A 172 15.05 -6.60 20.80
CA LYS A 172 14.94 -7.04 22.19
C LYS A 172 13.69 -7.92 22.40
N ILE A 173 12.53 -7.48 21.89
CA ILE A 173 11.27 -8.22 22.03
C ILE A 173 11.29 -9.54 21.25
N ILE A 174 11.81 -9.54 20.02
CA ILE A 174 11.91 -10.75 19.18
C ILE A 174 12.90 -11.76 19.78
N ASN A 175 14.05 -11.30 20.28
CA ASN A 175 15.04 -12.18 20.91
C ASN A 175 14.53 -12.73 22.26
N GLU A 176 13.87 -11.91 23.08
CA GLU A 176 13.30 -12.37 24.36
C GLU A 176 12.21 -13.45 24.17
N ASN A 177 11.40 -13.35 23.10
CA ASN A 177 10.37 -14.34 22.80
C ASN A 177 10.93 -15.64 22.19
N ARG A 178 11.97 -15.57 21.33
CA ARG A 178 12.65 -16.78 20.82
C ARG A 178 13.35 -17.57 21.93
N ILE A 179 13.93 -16.89 22.91
CA ILE A 179 14.56 -17.55 24.06
C ILE A 179 13.50 -18.29 24.88
N LYS A 180 12.36 -17.64 25.18
CA LYS A 180 11.26 -18.27 25.94
C LYS A 180 10.68 -19.51 25.27
N GLU A 181 10.46 -19.49 23.95
CA GLU A 181 9.96 -20.67 23.22
C GLU A 181 10.97 -21.82 23.17
N THR A 182 12.26 -21.51 23.21
CA THR A 182 13.32 -22.54 23.21
C THR A 182 13.42 -23.19 24.58
N THR A 183 13.30 -22.42 25.67
CA THR A 183 13.30 -22.95 27.05
C THR A 183 12.07 -23.82 27.33
N LEU A 184 10.88 -23.43 26.85
CA LEU A 184 9.64 -24.20 27.00
C LEU A 184 9.59 -25.51 26.20
N LYS A 185 10.47 -25.69 25.20
CA LYS A 185 10.58 -26.93 24.42
C LYS A 185 11.65 -27.89 24.96
N MET A 186 12.37 -27.48 26.00
CA MET A 186 13.42 -28.27 26.65
C MET A 186 13.01 -28.80 28.03
N GLU A 187 11.79 -28.52 28.48
CA GLU A 187 11.11 -29.12 29.63
C GLU A 187 10.10 -30.18 29.16
#